data_AF-A0AAW2PN31-F1
#
_entry.id   AF-A0AAW2PN31-F1
#
_cell.length_a   1.000
_cell.length_b   1.000
_cell.length_c   1.000
_cell.angle_alpha   90.00
_cell.angle_beta   90.00
_cell.angle_gamma   90.00
#
_symmetry.space_group_name_H-M   'P 1'
#
loop_
_entity.id
_entity.type
_entity.pdbx_description
1 polymer ?
#
loop_
_entity_poly.entity_id
_entity_poly.type
_entity_poly.pdbx_seq_one_letter_code
_entity_poly.pdbx_strand_id
1 'polypeptide(L)'
;MDLIPCLFLVNQQRSFYVVVLMTVLLFSSTCFLLPAVVVIVNFSCHADGYDPLDPNGNLNIRWDVLQQNDGGTQDVRLTIVNYQLFRHVELPGWKLSWTWPGDEVIWNILGAEATEQGDCSAFKGKQLPHCCEKEPVIIDLLPGAPYNKQVANCCKGGVLSSMMQDPGKYLAAFQMHIGSASDSSVPRLPARFTLGLPGYTCGEPFKVPPTNFLKIKAVGGHRHLFRASSAPTCCVSLSAFYNKTIVPCPKCSCACHGEDGAECVKPGKLPPVLQLEHNEPPKPVVQCSDHMCPIRVHWHVKLSYTQYWRVKITVTNLNYVKNYSEWNLVVLHPNLRSVTQVFSFNYKPLNVYDNINDTGMFYGIQYYNDVLLQTGESGNVQTEMLLHKDPGIFTFKEGWAFPRKITFNGEECVMPSPDDYPRLPNTARFDAQAASSIIILLLVLLLTVTVLS
;
A
#
# COMPACT_ATOMS: atom_id res chain seq x y z
N MET A 1 -9.17 -18.94 -21.15
CA MET A 1 -8.66 -17.83 -20.34
C MET A 1 -9.38 -17.98 -19.03
N ASP A 2 -8.73 -18.13 -17.88
CA ASP A 2 -9.42 -18.17 -16.59
C ASP A 2 -8.87 -16.99 -15.78
N LEU A 3 -9.70 -16.12 -15.19
CA LEU A 3 -9.26 -14.97 -14.39
C LEU A 3 -9.42 -15.33 -12.92
N ILE A 4 -8.37 -15.18 -12.12
CA ILE A 4 -8.42 -15.39 -10.68
C ILE A 4 -8.03 -14.09 -10.00
N PRO A 5 -9.00 -13.33 -9.45
CA PRO A 5 -8.71 -12.12 -8.72
C PRO A 5 -8.15 -12.44 -7.32
N CYS A 6 -7.03 -11.81 -7.00
CA CYS A 6 -6.41 -11.74 -5.68
C CYS A 6 -6.45 -10.27 -5.25
N LEU A 7 -7.12 -9.97 -4.14
CA LEU A 7 -7.34 -8.60 -3.65
C LEU A 7 -6.34 -8.25 -2.54
N PHE A 8 -6.04 -6.96 -2.38
CA PHE A 8 -5.24 -6.44 -1.27
C PHE A 8 -6.14 -5.86 -0.18
N LEU A 9 -5.84 -6.13 1.09
CA LEU A 9 -6.71 -5.78 2.23
C LEU A 9 -6.13 -4.60 3.05
N VAL A 10 -6.90 -3.52 3.24
CA VAL A 10 -6.56 -2.38 4.13
C VAL A 10 -7.38 -2.45 5.42
N ASN A 11 -6.74 -2.23 6.58
CA ASN A 11 -7.39 -2.23 7.89
C ASN A 11 -7.93 -0.83 8.25
N GLN A 12 -9.20 -0.72 8.64
CA GLN A 12 -9.74 0.46 9.31
C GLN A 12 -10.15 0.08 10.73
N GLN A 13 -9.25 0.30 11.70
CA GLN A 13 -9.57 0.17 13.11
C GLN A 13 -9.57 1.55 13.79
N ARG A 14 -10.75 2.14 14.00
CA ARG A 14 -11.09 2.90 15.22
C ARG A 14 -12.58 3.24 15.29
N SER A 15 -13.24 2.58 16.25
CA SER A 15 -14.17 3.16 17.25
C SER A 15 -15.23 4.16 16.78
N PHE A 16 -16.51 3.76 16.82
CA PHE A 16 -17.59 4.58 17.40
C PHE A 16 -18.76 3.68 17.88
N TYR A 17 -18.93 3.61 19.20
CA TYR A 17 -20.24 3.41 19.82
C TYR A 17 -21.13 4.62 19.49
N VAL A 18 -22.46 4.43 19.55
CA VAL A 18 -23.58 5.41 19.47
C VAL A 18 -24.38 5.33 18.17
N VAL A 19 -25.58 4.70 18.23
CA VAL A 19 -26.88 5.39 18.09
C VAL A 19 -27.88 4.71 19.01
N VAL A 20 -28.22 5.39 20.11
CA VAL A 20 -29.44 5.16 20.90
C VAL A 20 -30.36 6.35 20.64
N LEU A 21 -31.67 6.04 20.60
CA LEU A 21 -32.81 6.95 20.65
C LEU A 21 -33.12 7.75 19.37
N MET A 22 -34.11 7.27 18.62
CA MET A 22 -35.29 8.08 18.24
C MET A 22 -36.33 7.17 17.60
N THR A 23 -37.27 6.65 18.40
CA THR A 23 -38.64 6.38 17.93
C THR A 23 -39.62 6.44 19.10
N VAL A 24 -40.31 7.58 19.17
CA VAL A 24 -41.74 7.72 19.46
C VAL A 24 -42.22 7.29 20.85
N LEU A 25 -42.22 8.28 21.74
CA LEU A 25 -43.35 8.52 22.64
C LEU A 25 -44.66 8.44 21.85
N LEU A 26 -45.45 7.40 22.09
CA LEU A 26 -46.92 7.32 21.98
C LEU A 26 -47.26 5.83 22.01
N PHE A 27 -47.63 5.29 23.17
CA PHE A 27 -48.83 4.47 23.33
C PHE A 27 -49.04 4.20 24.82
N SER A 28 -50.15 4.73 25.32
CA SER A 28 -50.62 4.58 26.69
C SER A 28 -51.20 3.18 26.90
N SER A 29 -51.04 2.65 28.10
CA SER A 29 -51.94 1.69 28.78
C SER A 29 -52.62 0.62 27.91
N THR A 30 -52.03 -0.58 27.83
CA THR A 30 -52.64 -1.82 28.33
C THR A 30 -51.74 -3.03 28.07
N CYS A 31 -51.56 -3.83 29.12
CA CYS A 31 -51.13 -5.21 29.18
C CYS A 31 -51.48 -6.05 27.93
N PHE A 32 -50.52 -6.76 27.34
CA PHE A 32 -50.63 -8.19 26.98
C PHE A 32 -49.26 -8.74 26.55
N LEU A 33 -48.99 -9.95 27.04
CA LEU A 33 -47.79 -10.76 26.94
C LEU A 33 -47.49 -11.17 25.49
N LEU A 34 -46.33 -10.76 24.95
CA LEU A 34 -45.64 -11.44 23.85
C LEU A 34 -44.13 -11.18 24.01
N PRO A 35 -43.25 -12.19 23.94
CA PRO A 35 -41.82 -11.96 24.09
C PRO A 35 -41.33 -11.19 22.86
N ALA A 36 -40.65 -10.07 23.09
CA ALA A 36 -39.94 -9.35 22.05
C ALA A 36 -38.90 -10.29 21.42
N VAL A 37 -39.21 -10.81 20.24
CA VAL A 37 -38.23 -11.51 19.40
C VAL A 37 -37.25 -10.46 18.92
N VAL A 38 -36.14 -10.31 19.66
CA VAL A 38 -34.96 -9.60 19.19
C VAL A 38 -34.36 -10.48 18.09
N VAL A 39 -34.76 -10.21 16.84
CA VAL A 39 -34.06 -10.77 15.69
C VAL A 39 -32.71 -10.08 15.64
N ILE A 40 -31.68 -10.73 16.20
CA ILE A 40 -30.29 -10.39 15.92
C ILE A 40 -30.06 -10.77 14.46
N VAL A 41 -30.34 -9.84 13.55
CA VAL A 41 -29.87 -9.97 12.18
C VAL A 41 -28.36 -9.77 12.27
N ASN A 42 -27.62 -10.88 12.33
CA ASN A 42 -26.20 -10.90 12.01
C ASN A 42 -26.06 -10.48 10.55
N PHE A 43 -26.10 -9.18 10.30
CA PHE A 43 -25.50 -8.60 9.12
C PHE A 43 -24.00 -8.82 9.29
N SER A 44 -23.52 -9.97 8.82
CA SER A 44 -22.13 -10.13 8.44
C SER A 44 -21.87 -9.12 7.33
N CYS A 45 -21.50 -7.91 7.72
CA CYS A 45 -21.01 -6.91 6.79
C CYS A 45 -19.77 -7.53 6.13
N HIS A 46 -19.88 -7.79 4.84
CA HIS A 46 -18.79 -8.30 4.03
C HIS A 46 -17.81 -7.14 3.89
N ALA A 47 -16.77 -7.09 4.71
CA ALA A 47 -15.69 -6.14 4.52
C ALA A 47 -14.83 -6.66 3.36
N ASP A 48 -15.06 -6.11 2.17
CA ASP A 48 -14.08 -6.25 1.10
C ASP A 48 -12.76 -5.61 1.55
N GLY A 49 -11.65 -6.00 0.95
CA GLY A 49 -10.36 -5.30 1.08
C GLY A 49 -10.45 -3.95 0.39
N TYR A 50 -11.27 -3.06 0.93
CA TYR A 50 -11.59 -1.81 0.29
C TYR A 50 -10.54 -0.78 0.66
N ASP A 51 -9.64 -0.49 -0.27
CA ASP A 51 -8.83 0.72 -0.21
C ASP A 51 -9.60 1.86 -0.91
N PRO A 52 -10.06 2.89 -0.20
CA PRO A 52 -10.78 4.01 -0.83
C PRO A 52 -9.95 4.75 -1.90
N LEU A 53 -8.61 4.63 -1.86
CA LEU A 53 -7.69 5.20 -2.83
C LEU A 53 -7.36 4.26 -4.00
N ASP A 54 -7.78 3.00 -3.93
CA ASP A 54 -7.64 2.02 -5.02
C ASP A 54 -8.76 0.96 -4.95
N PRO A 55 -10.03 1.36 -5.15
CA PRO A 55 -11.19 0.51 -4.93
C PRO A 55 -11.28 -0.67 -5.91
N ASN A 56 -10.59 -0.59 -7.04
CA ASN A 56 -10.57 -1.62 -8.07
C ASN A 56 -9.22 -2.38 -8.12
N GLY A 57 -8.31 -2.10 -7.20
CA GLY A 57 -6.97 -2.66 -7.18
C GLY A 57 -6.96 -4.17 -6.87
N ASN A 58 -6.51 -4.97 -7.82
CA ASN A 58 -6.34 -6.42 -7.66
C ASN A 58 -5.12 -6.96 -8.42
N LEU A 59 -4.64 -8.14 -8.03
CA LEU A 59 -3.74 -8.95 -8.82
C LEU A 59 -4.56 -10.07 -9.45
N ASN A 60 -4.48 -10.22 -10.76
CA ASN A 60 -5.17 -11.29 -11.47
C ASN A 60 -4.19 -12.35 -11.93
N ILE A 61 -4.44 -13.61 -11.57
CA ILE A 61 -3.75 -14.75 -12.16
C ILE A 61 -4.58 -15.28 -13.33
N ARG A 62 -3.92 -15.57 -14.45
CA ARG A 62 -4.53 -16.14 -15.65
C ARG A 62 -3.90 -17.46 -16.02
N TRP A 63 -4.74 -18.46 -16.28
CA TRP A 63 -4.34 -19.78 -16.75
C TRP A 63 -4.83 -19.99 -18.19
N ASP A 64 -3.91 -19.99 -19.15
CA ASP A 64 -4.22 -20.10 -20.57
C ASP A 64 -3.69 -21.42 -21.14
N VAL A 65 -4.60 -22.33 -21.51
CA VAL A 65 -4.23 -23.55 -22.25
C VAL A 65 -3.97 -23.17 -23.71
N LEU A 66 -2.70 -23.25 -24.12
CA LEU A 66 -2.24 -22.90 -25.46
C LEU A 66 -2.52 -24.03 -26.44
N GLN A 67 -2.20 -25.26 -26.04
CA GLN A 67 -2.31 -26.44 -26.89
C GLN A 67 -2.60 -27.68 -26.04
N GLN A 68 -3.46 -28.55 -26.57
CA GLN A 68 -3.60 -29.93 -26.08
C GLN A 68 -2.79 -30.83 -27.01
N ASN A 69 -1.89 -31.61 -26.44
CA ASN A 69 -1.01 -32.49 -27.17
C ASN A 69 -1.52 -33.94 -27.13
N ASP A 70 -1.19 -34.70 -28.17
CA ASP A 70 -1.51 -36.12 -28.24
C ASP A 70 -0.75 -36.87 -27.12
N GLY A 71 -1.47 -37.66 -26.31
CA GLY A 71 -0.90 -38.34 -25.14
C GLY A 71 -1.26 -37.72 -23.77
N GLY A 72 -2.26 -36.84 -23.71
CA GLY A 72 -2.79 -36.36 -22.43
C GLY A 72 -1.95 -35.27 -21.75
N THR A 73 -1.09 -34.58 -22.50
CA THR A 73 -0.33 -33.42 -22.00
C THR A 73 -0.90 -32.11 -22.55
N GLN A 74 -0.60 -31.00 -21.88
CA GLN A 74 -1.04 -29.66 -22.27
C GLN A 74 0.08 -28.65 -22.12
N ASP A 75 0.14 -27.70 -23.05
CA ASP A 75 0.96 -26.50 -22.92
C ASP A 75 0.10 -25.37 -22.35
N VAL A 76 0.56 -24.80 -21.25
CA VAL A 76 -0.15 -23.74 -20.53
C VAL A 76 0.75 -22.53 -20.36
N ARG A 77 0.17 -21.34 -20.51
CA ARG A 77 0.76 -20.08 -20.09
C ARG A 77 0.06 -19.56 -18.85
N LEU A 78 0.84 -19.26 -17.82
CA LEU A 78 0.36 -18.56 -16.64
C LEU A 78 0.79 -17.10 -16.70
N THR A 79 -0.14 -16.19 -16.41
CA THR A 79 0.12 -14.75 -16.37
C THR A 79 -0.39 -14.14 -15.08
N ILE A 80 0.43 -13.36 -14.38
CA ILE A 80 0.05 -12.59 -13.20
C ILE A 80 0.04 -11.11 -13.59
N VAL A 81 -1.06 -10.42 -13.36
CA VAL A 81 -1.26 -9.01 -13.75
C VAL A 81 -1.60 -8.19 -12.52
N ASN A 82 -0.80 -7.18 -12.23
CA ASN A 82 -1.08 -6.21 -11.17
C ASN A 82 -1.92 -5.04 -11.71
N TYR A 83 -3.17 -4.93 -11.29
CA TYR A 83 -4.08 -3.82 -11.61
C TYR A 83 -4.12 -2.74 -10.53
N GLN A 84 -3.32 -2.88 -9.47
CA GLN A 84 -3.25 -1.86 -8.42
C GLN A 84 -2.61 -0.59 -8.95
N LEU A 85 -3.12 0.55 -8.48
CA LEU A 85 -2.69 1.87 -8.94
C LEU A 85 -1.33 2.27 -8.36
N PHE A 86 -1.03 1.89 -7.12
CA PHE A 86 0.22 2.29 -6.45
C PHE A 86 0.85 1.17 -5.60
N ARG A 87 0.20 0.03 -5.42
CA ARG A 87 0.81 -1.11 -4.72
C ARG A 87 1.65 -1.91 -5.71
N HIS A 88 2.82 -2.33 -5.26
CA HIS A 88 3.73 -3.16 -6.04
C HIS A 88 4.22 -4.33 -5.19
N VAL A 89 4.68 -5.38 -5.86
CA VAL A 89 5.31 -6.55 -5.24
C VAL A 89 6.81 -6.35 -5.31
N GLU A 90 7.44 -6.16 -4.15
CA GLU A 90 8.90 -6.06 -4.00
C GLU A 90 9.54 -7.46 -3.89
N LEU A 91 10.88 -7.51 -3.97
CA LEU A 91 11.64 -8.71 -3.61
C LEU A 91 11.32 -9.15 -2.16
N PRO A 92 11.17 -10.46 -1.88
CA PRO A 92 11.58 -11.62 -2.68
C PRO A 92 10.63 -12.01 -3.83
N GLY A 93 9.60 -11.21 -4.10
CA GLY A 93 8.65 -11.44 -5.18
C GLY A 93 7.48 -12.32 -4.76
N TRP A 94 6.58 -12.57 -5.69
CA TRP A 94 5.49 -13.53 -5.50
C TRP A 94 6.03 -14.97 -5.46
N LYS A 95 5.37 -15.83 -4.68
CA LYS A 95 5.60 -17.29 -4.65
C LYS A 95 4.27 -17.97 -4.94
N LEU A 96 4.04 -18.29 -6.21
CA LEU A 96 2.75 -18.76 -6.67
C LEU A 96 2.60 -20.25 -6.36
N SER A 97 1.54 -20.64 -5.69
CA SER A 97 1.22 -22.03 -5.42
C SER A 97 -0.25 -22.33 -5.73
N TRP A 98 -0.55 -23.59 -6.03
CA TRP A 98 -1.89 -24.11 -6.27
C TRP A 98 -1.94 -25.60 -5.92
N THR A 99 -3.13 -26.17 -5.82
CA THR A 99 -3.33 -27.61 -5.57
C THR A 99 -3.79 -28.31 -6.84
N TRP A 100 -3.10 -29.38 -7.23
CA TRP A 100 -3.56 -30.27 -8.29
C TRP A 100 -4.76 -31.11 -7.84
N PRO A 101 -5.85 -31.20 -8.60
CA PRO A 101 -7.02 -32.02 -8.21
C PRO A 101 -6.74 -33.53 -8.29
N GLY A 102 -5.89 -33.97 -9.21
CA GLY A 102 -5.46 -35.36 -9.42
C GLY A 102 -3.94 -35.49 -9.41
N ASP A 103 -3.42 -36.48 -10.11
CA ASP A 103 -1.99 -36.79 -10.13
C ASP A 103 -1.30 -36.08 -11.31
N GLU A 104 -1.64 -34.79 -11.48
CA GLU A 104 -1.03 -33.93 -12.46
C GLU A 104 0.40 -33.53 -12.06
N VAL A 105 1.27 -33.39 -13.07
CA VAL A 105 2.67 -33.03 -12.90
C VAL A 105 3.12 -31.98 -13.90
N ILE A 106 4.19 -31.27 -13.55
CA ILE A 106 4.86 -30.32 -14.43
C ILE A 106 6.05 -31.03 -15.06
N TRP A 107 6.01 -31.25 -16.37
CA TRP A 107 7.10 -31.86 -17.13
C TRP A 107 8.22 -30.88 -17.44
N ASN A 108 7.87 -29.65 -17.78
CA ASN A 108 8.82 -28.59 -18.10
C ASN A 108 8.23 -27.22 -17.77
N ILE A 109 9.08 -26.26 -17.42
CA ILE A 109 8.71 -24.88 -17.10
C ILE A 109 9.73 -23.90 -17.72
N LEU A 110 9.21 -22.81 -18.30
CA LEU A 110 10.00 -21.75 -18.92
C LEU A 110 9.55 -20.40 -18.35
N GLY A 111 10.52 -19.54 -18.01
CA GLY A 111 10.30 -18.23 -17.41
C GLY A 111 10.14 -18.23 -15.89
N ALA A 112 9.95 -19.39 -15.28
CA ALA A 112 9.84 -19.59 -13.83
C ALA A 112 10.44 -20.95 -13.44
N GLU A 113 10.55 -21.23 -12.15
CA GLU A 113 11.10 -22.47 -11.61
C GLU A 113 10.31 -22.93 -10.38
N ALA A 114 10.08 -24.24 -10.27
CA ALA A 114 9.53 -24.85 -9.06
C ALA A 114 10.62 -24.93 -7.98
N THR A 115 10.27 -24.64 -6.72
CA THR A 115 11.24 -24.68 -5.61
C THR A 115 11.68 -26.09 -5.27
N GLU A 116 10.79 -27.07 -5.44
CA GLU A 116 11.01 -28.47 -5.11
C GLU A 116 10.48 -29.38 -6.22
N GLN A 117 11.16 -30.51 -6.46
CA GLN A 117 10.73 -31.51 -7.45
C GLN A 117 9.70 -32.48 -6.88
N GLY A 118 9.78 -32.82 -5.59
CA GLY A 118 8.90 -33.79 -4.93
C GLY A 118 9.12 -35.25 -5.33
N ASP A 119 8.19 -36.13 -4.93
CA ASP A 119 8.26 -37.56 -5.23
C ASP A 119 7.69 -37.90 -6.62
N CYS A 120 8.59 -38.03 -7.60
CA CYS A 120 8.26 -38.43 -8.97
C CYS A 120 8.33 -39.95 -9.22
N SER A 121 8.37 -40.80 -8.19
CA SER A 121 8.60 -42.25 -8.34
C SER A 121 7.56 -43.00 -9.18
N ALA A 122 6.36 -42.43 -9.33
CA ALA A 122 5.30 -42.95 -10.20
C ALA A 122 5.70 -42.97 -11.69
N PHE A 123 6.62 -42.09 -12.12
CA PHE A 123 7.03 -41.95 -13.52
C PHE A 123 8.27 -42.79 -13.81
N LYS A 124 8.09 -43.88 -14.55
CA LYS A 124 9.17 -44.80 -14.93
C LYS A 124 9.74 -44.41 -16.30
N GLY A 125 10.75 -43.54 -16.31
CA GLY A 125 11.38 -43.07 -17.55
C GLY A 125 12.81 -42.53 -17.34
N LYS A 126 13.55 -42.29 -18.43
CA LYS A 126 14.88 -41.65 -18.39
C LYS A 126 14.81 -40.16 -18.05
N GLN A 127 13.69 -39.51 -18.35
CA GLN A 127 13.43 -38.12 -18.04
C GLN A 127 12.30 -38.05 -17.01
N LEU A 128 12.58 -37.50 -15.84
CA LEU A 128 11.60 -37.26 -14.79
C LEU A 128 10.90 -35.92 -15.01
N PRO A 129 9.66 -35.75 -14.55
CA PRO A 129 9.00 -34.45 -14.53
C PRO A 129 9.80 -33.42 -13.72
N HIS A 130 9.68 -32.14 -14.08
CA HIS A 130 10.27 -31.02 -13.36
C HIS A 130 9.73 -30.89 -11.93
N CYS A 131 8.43 -31.16 -11.72
CA CYS A 131 7.81 -31.13 -10.40
C CYS A 131 6.61 -32.09 -10.33
N CYS A 132 6.56 -32.91 -9.28
CA CYS A 132 5.51 -33.87 -8.96
C CYS A 132 4.80 -33.58 -7.65
N GLU A 133 5.08 -32.42 -7.03
CA GLU A 133 4.39 -32.01 -5.81
C GLU A 133 2.89 -31.80 -6.07
N LYS A 134 2.07 -32.22 -5.10
CA LYS A 134 0.62 -32.01 -5.14
C LYS A 134 0.26 -30.52 -5.06
N GLU A 135 1.08 -29.76 -4.34
CA GLU A 135 0.96 -28.32 -4.15
C GLU A 135 2.29 -27.64 -4.55
N PRO A 136 2.59 -27.50 -5.85
CA PRO A 136 3.85 -26.90 -6.28
C PRO A 136 3.96 -25.44 -5.84
N VAL A 137 5.18 -25.00 -5.52
CA VAL A 137 5.50 -23.59 -5.29
C VAL A 137 6.43 -23.12 -6.40
N ILE A 138 5.97 -22.12 -7.16
CA ILE A 138 6.66 -21.57 -8.32
C ILE A 138 7.17 -20.18 -8.01
N ILE A 139 8.43 -19.95 -8.36
CA ILE A 139 9.11 -18.65 -8.28
C ILE A 139 9.52 -18.19 -9.67
N ASP A 140 9.51 -16.87 -9.88
CA ASP A 140 9.99 -16.28 -11.13
C ASP A 140 11.52 -16.39 -11.22
N LEU A 141 12.04 -16.47 -12.44
CA LEU A 141 13.50 -16.43 -12.63
C LEU A 141 14.05 -15.03 -12.35
N LEU A 142 15.32 -14.94 -11.96
CA LEU A 142 15.98 -13.65 -11.78
C LEU A 142 16.31 -12.97 -13.13
N PRO A 143 16.45 -11.64 -13.16
CA PRO A 143 16.97 -10.92 -14.33
C PRO A 143 18.32 -11.51 -14.78
N GLY A 144 18.49 -11.72 -16.08
CA GLY A 144 19.70 -12.32 -16.65
C GLY A 144 19.65 -13.84 -16.86
N ALA A 145 18.47 -14.46 -16.67
CA ALA A 145 18.25 -15.87 -17.00
C ALA A 145 18.70 -16.22 -18.44
N PRO A 146 19.15 -17.45 -18.73
CA PRO A 146 19.53 -17.87 -20.09
C PRO A 146 18.38 -17.71 -21.11
N TYR A 147 18.70 -17.28 -22.34
CA TYR A 147 17.70 -16.98 -23.38
C TYR A 147 16.76 -18.16 -23.70
N ASN A 148 17.26 -19.39 -23.59
CA ASN A 148 16.48 -20.62 -23.81
C ASN A 148 15.51 -20.95 -22.67
N LYS A 149 15.61 -20.27 -21.53
CA LYS A 149 14.70 -20.39 -20.38
C LYS A 149 13.75 -19.19 -20.25
N GLN A 150 13.83 -18.20 -21.14
CA GLN A 150 13.01 -16.98 -21.07
C GLN A 150 11.70 -17.10 -21.85
N VAL A 151 10.68 -16.41 -21.36
CA VAL A 151 9.39 -16.19 -22.01
C VAL A 151 9.08 -14.69 -21.98
N ALA A 152 8.25 -14.20 -22.89
CA ALA A 152 7.81 -12.81 -22.87
C ALA A 152 7.17 -12.44 -21.51
N ASN A 153 7.68 -11.36 -20.91
CA ASN A 153 7.30 -10.83 -19.59
C ASN A 153 7.64 -11.72 -18.38
N CYS A 154 8.62 -12.62 -18.50
CA CYS A 154 9.15 -13.37 -17.35
C CYS A 154 10.33 -12.65 -16.69
N CYS A 155 10.89 -13.32 -15.68
CA CYS A 155 12.29 -13.23 -15.30
C CYS A 155 12.68 -11.91 -14.64
N LYS A 156 11.81 -11.44 -13.73
CA LYS A 156 11.98 -10.20 -12.96
C LYS A 156 12.20 -10.48 -11.46
N GLY A 157 12.46 -11.73 -11.08
CA GLY A 157 12.59 -12.14 -9.69
C GLY A 157 11.29 -11.98 -8.91
N GLY A 158 10.15 -12.03 -9.59
CA GLY A 158 8.83 -11.98 -8.95
C GLY A 158 8.37 -10.56 -8.60
N VAL A 159 9.10 -9.54 -9.03
CA VAL A 159 8.71 -8.14 -8.88
C VAL A 159 7.57 -7.80 -9.84
N LEU A 160 6.53 -7.15 -9.31
CA LEU A 160 5.39 -6.64 -10.08
C LEU A 160 5.16 -5.17 -9.72
N SER A 161 5.46 -4.26 -10.64
CA SER A 161 5.18 -2.83 -10.45
C SER A 161 3.67 -2.55 -10.46
N SER A 162 3.29 -1.37 -9.96
CA SER A 162 1.95 -0.84 -10.23
C SER A 162 1.85 -0.38 -11.70
N MET A 163 0.65 -0.49 -12.27
CA MET A 163 0.40 -0.09 -13.66
C MET A 163 0.70 1.40 -13.90
N MET A 164 0.55 2.25 -12.88
CA MET A 164 0.79 3.69 -12.99
C MET A 164 2.27 4.06 -12.90
N GLN A 165 3.07 3.35 -12.09
CA GLN A 165 4.51 3.64 -11.96
C GLN A 165 5.30 3.15 -13.16
N ASP A 166 5.13 1.86 -13.53
CA ASP A 166 5.85 1.25 -14.65
C ASP A 166 4.92 0.30 -15.43
N PRO A 167 4.34 0.76 -16.55
CA PRO A 167 3.51 -0.06 -17.43
C PRO A 167 4.25 -1.22 -18.11
N GLY A 168 5.58 -1.31 -18.03
CA GLY A 168 6.36 -2.42 -18.58
C GLY A 168 6.53 -3.59 -17.61
N LYS A 169 6.34 -3.36 -16.30
CA LYS A 169 6.65 -4.36 -15.25
C LYS A 169 5.45 -4.89 -14.47
N TYR A 170 4.23 -4.40 -14.73
CA TYR A 170 3.00 -4.81 -14.03
C TYR A 170 2.54 -6.25 -14.30
N LEU A 171 3.14 -6.93 -15.28
CA LEU A 171 2.75 -8.27 -15.73
C LEU A 171 3.92 -9.25 -15.66
N ALA A 172 3.74 -10.39 -15.01
CA ALA A 172 4.68 -11.52 -15.04
C ALA A 172 4.04 -12.70 -15.80
N ALA A 173 4.82 -13.46 -16.56
CA ALA A 173 4.31 -14.65 -17.23
C ALA A 173 5.36 -15.76 -17.35
N PHE A 174 4.88 -17.00 -17.32
CA PHE A 174 5.68 -18.20 -17.55
C PHE A 174 4.86 -19.26 -18.29
N GLN A 175 5.53 -20.25 -18.85
CA GLN A 175 4.91 -21.35 -19.59
C GLN A 175 5.28 -22.68 -18.95
N MET A 176 4.36 -23.63 -18.99
CA MET A 176 4.56 -24.97 -18.46
C MET A 176 3.97 -26.03 -19.39
N HIS A 177 4.68 -27.14 -19.50
CA HIS A 177 4.18 -28.37 -20.09
C HIS A 177 3.68 -29.27 -18.96
N ILE A 178 2.39 -29.55 -18.92
CA ILE A 178 1.76 -30.32 -17.85
C ILE A 178 1.21 -31.64 -18.38
N GLY A 179 1.16 -32.64 -17.53
CA GLY A 179 0.60 -33.95 -17.84
C GLY A 179 -0.03 -34.59 -16.62
N SER A 180 -0.51 -35.81 -16.79
CA SER A 180 -1.03 -36.65 -15.71
C SER A 180 -0.25 -37.96 -15.65
N ALA A 181 -0.14 -38.56 -14.47
CA ALA A 181 0.43 -39.90 -14.30
C ALA A 181 -0.37 -40.99 -15.05
N SER A 182 -1.65 -40.75 -15.36
CA SER A 182 -2.46 -41.62 -16.20
C SER A 182 -2.54 -41.09 -17.63
N ASP A 183 -1.88 -41.77 -18.57
CA ASP A 183 -1.70 -41.42 -20.01
C ASP A 183 -2.98 -41.10 -20.83
N SER A 184 -4.18 -41.21 -20.25
CA SER A 184 -5.46 -41.00 -20.93
C SER A 184 -6.36 -39.91 -20.33
N SER A 185 -5.96 -39.29 -19.21
CA SER A 185 -6.76 -38.22 -18.59
C SER A 185 -6.21 -36.85 -18.95
N VAL A 186 -7.06 -36.00 -19.53
CA VAL A 186 -6.76 -34.58 -19.74
C VAL A 186 -6.52 -33.90 -18.36
N PRO A 187 -5.40 -33.17 -18.17
CA PRO A 187 -5.12 -32.45 -16.93
C PRO A 187 -6.30 -31.56 -16.54
N ARG A 188 -6.72 -31.67 -15.27
CA ARG A 188 -7.83 -30.86 -14.75
C ARG A 188 -7.31 -29.50 -14.32
N LEU A 189 -8.24 -28.56 -14.17
CA LEU A 189 -7.90 -27.22 -13.74
C LEU A 189 -7.46 -27.24 -12.26
N PRO A 190 -6.32 -26.63 -11.92
CA PRO A 190 -5.87 -26.51 -10.54
C PRO A 190 -6.83 -25.66 -9.69
N ALA A 191 -6.78 -25.89 -8.38
CA ALA A 191 -7.59 -25.20 -7.38
C ALA A 191 -6.71 -24.51 -6.33
N ARG A 192 -7.31 -23.67 -5.47
CA ARG A 192 -6.65 -23.08 -4.28
C ARG A 192 -5.34 -22.35 -4.56
N PHE A 193 -5.39 -21.37 -5.43
CA PHE A 193 -4.22 -20.54 -5.71
C PHE A 193 -3.81 -19.70 -4.49
N THR A 194 -2.51 -19.52 -4.29
CA THR A 194 -1.93 -18.59 -3.31
C THR A 194 -0.77 -17.83 -3.95
N LEU A 195 -0.66 -16.53 -3.69
CA LEU A 195 0.43 -15.70 -4.23
C LEU A 195 1.69 -15.69 -3.35
N GLY A 196 1.61 -16.28 -2.14
CA GLY A 196 2.71 -16.23 -1.17
C GLY A 196 3.05 -14.83 -0.66
N LEU A 197 2.13 -13.86 -0.82
CA LEU A 197 2.29 -12.48 -0.39
C LEU A 197 1.45 -12.19 0.86
N PRO A 198 1.97 -11.41 1.83
CA PRO A 198 1.22 -11.04 3.02
C PRO A 198 0.04 -10.13 2.66
N GLY A 199 -1.13 -10.38 3.27
CA GLY A 199 -2.34 -9.57 3.04
C GLY A 199 -3.07 -9.86 1.72
N TYR A 200 -2.62 -10.83 0.93
CA TYR A 200 -3.30 -11.28 -0.29
C TYR A 200 -3.97 -12.64 -0.09
N THR A 201 -5.20 -12.75 -0.59
CA THR A 201 -5.92 -14.01 -0.71
C THR A 201 -6.53 -14.11 -2.10
N CYS A 202 -6.44 -15.27 -2.72
CA CYS A 202 -7.02 -15.52 -4.04
C CYS A 202 -8.36 -16.23 -3.91
N GLY A 203 -9.31 -15.88 -4.77
CA GLY A 203 -10.61 -16.54 -4.86
C GLY A 203 -10.54 -17.91 -5.55
N GLU A 204 -11.69 -18.61 -5.59
CA GLU A 204 -11.81 -19.85 -6.34
C GLU A 204 -11.63 -19.60 -7.85
N PRO A 205 -10.86 -20.47 -8.55
CA PRO A 205 -10.56 -20.29 -9.95
C PRO A 205 -11.78 -20.52 -10.80
N PHE A 206 -11.83 -19.78 -11.89
CA PHE A 206 -13.05 -19.59 -12.61
C PHE A 206 -12.73 -19.27 -14.05
N LYS A 207 -13.58 -19.74 -14.95
CA LYS A 207 -13.28 -19.69 -16.37
C LYS A 207 -13.62 -18.31 -16.98
N VAL A 208 -12.88 -17.76 -17.95
CA VAL A 208 -13.24 -16.56 -18.78
C VAL A 208 -13.24 -16.78 -20.33
N PRO A 209 -14.04 -16.04 -21.13
CA PRO A 209 -14.13 -16.23 -22.59
C PRO A 209 -12.78 -16.00 -23.30
N PRO A 210 -12.45 -16.73 -24.39
CA PRO A 210 -11.16 -16.62 -25.09
C PRO A 210 -10.97 -15.29 -25.85
N THR A 211 -9.76 -14.70 -25.83
CA THR A 211 -9.50 -13.38 -26.45
C THR A 211 -9.33 -13.34 -27.97
N ASN A 212 -9.25 -14.46 -28.68
CA ASN A 212 -9.51 -14.59 -30.12
C ASN A 212 -9.27 -16.04 -30.56
N PHE A 213 -10.16 -16.54 -31.43
CA PHE A 213 -10.14 -17.83 -32.14
C PHE A 213 -9.49 -19.04 -31.42
N LEU A 214 -10.28 -19.71 -30.58
CA LEU A 214 -10.63 -21.15 -30.61
C LEU A 214 -11.36 -21.51 -29.30
N LYS A 215 -12.29 -22.46 -29.40
CA LYS A 215 -13.43 -22.67 -28.48
C LYS A 215 -13.00 -23.15 -27.07
N ILE A 216 -13.57 -22.55 -26.01
CA ILE A 216 -14.36 -23.16 -24.88
C ILE A 216 -14.51 -22.14 -23.72
N LYS A 217 -15.59 -22.32 -22.93
CA LYS A 217 -16.40 -21.36 -22.12
C LYS A 217 -16.10 -21.29 -20.62
N ALA A 218 -16.76 -20.33 -19.93
CA ALA A 218 -16.17 -19.72 -18.75
C ALA A 218 -17.02 -18.81 -17.78
N VAL A 219 -16.89 -18.94 -16.43
CA VAL A 219 -17.68 -18.31 -15.30
C VAL A 219 -16.82 -17.79 -14.12
N GLY A 220 -17.21 -16.73 -13.35
CA GLY A 220 -16.58 -16.22 -12.08
C GLY A 220 -17.38 -16.06 -10.78
N GLY A 221 -16.71 -15.84 -9.63
CA GLY A 221 -17.35 -15.60 -8.30
C GLY A 221 -16.42 -15.53 -7.05
N HIS A 222 -16.83 -14.73 -6.04
CA HIS A 222 -16.07 -14.26 -4.84
C HIS A 222 -16.08 -15.21 -3.61
N ARG A 223 -15.02 -15.19 -2.77
CA ARG A 223 -15.09 -15.41 -1.29
C ARG A 223 -13.77 -15.07 -0.55
N HIS A 224 -13.89 -14.55 0.68
CA HIS A 224 -12.86 -13.86 1.48
C HIS A 224 -12.42 -14.62 2.75
N LEU A 225 -11.17 -14.42 3.21
CA LEU A 225 -10.75 -14.58 4.61
C LEU A 225 -9.52 -13.69 4.93
N PHE A 226 -9.51 -13.03 6.09
CA PHE A 226 -8.65 -11.88 6.44
C PHE A 226 -7.34 -12.24 7.15
N ARG A 227 -6.24 -11.53 6.82
CA ARG A 227 -5.16 -11.17 7.77
C ARG A 227 -4.27 -10.03 7.20
N ALA A 228 -4.40 -8.81 7.71
CA ALA A 228 -3.47 -7.71 7.41
C ALA A 228 -2.24 -7.77 8.34
N SER A 229 -1.11 -7.19 7.90
CA SER A 229 0.13 -7.02 8.69
C SER A 229 -0.18 -6.40 10.06
N SER A 230 0.41 -6.95 11.13
CA SER A 230 0.04 -6.65 12.51
C SER A 230 0.50 -5.28 13.03
N ALA A 231 1.39 -4.57 12.32
CA ALA A 231 1.93 -3.27 12.73
C ALA A 231 2.20 -2.35 11.53
N PRO A 232 2.01 -1.02 11.66
CA PRO A 232 2.37 -0.07 10.61
C PRO A 232 3.90 0.00 10.44
N THR A 233 4.35 0.46 9.28
CA THR A 233 5.79 0.52 8.91
C THR A 233 6.30 1.95 8.72
N CYS A 234 5.42 2.94 8.76
CA CYS A 234 5.79 4.33 8.54
C CYS A 234 5.06 5.31 9.45
N CYS A 235 5.70 6.45 9.70
CA CYS A 235 5.14 7.55 10.46
C CYS A 235 5.40 8.89 9.79
N VAL A 236 4.60 9.89 10.15
CA VAL A 236 4.67 11.23 9.60
C VAL A 236 5.08 12.25 10.66
N SER A 237 5.96 13.16 10.27
CA SER A 237 6.33 14.34 11.05
C SER A 237 6.06 15.61 10.25
N LEU A 238 5.63 16.68 10.92
CA LEU A 238 5.12 17.88 10.28
C LEU A 238 5.88 19.12 10.77
N SER A 239 6.15 20.05 9.86
CA SER A 239 6.71 21.35 10.21
C SER A 239 6.27 22.43 9.24
N ALA A 240 6.40 23.70 9.65
CA ALA A 240 6.07 24.84 8.81
C ALA A 240 6.97 26.04 9.12
N PHE A 241 7.25 26.88 8.13
CA PHE A 241 8.09 28.06 8.30
C PHE A 241 7.58 29.08 9.33
N TYR A 242 6.28 29.09 9.59
CA TYR A 242 5.63 29.99 10.55
C TYR A 242 5.55 29.41 11.97
N ASN A 243 6.08 28.21 12.20
CA ASN A 243 6.11 27.59 13.52
C ASN A 243 7.51 27.07 13.85
N LYS A 244 8.03 27.41 15.03
CA LYS A 244 9.38 27.01 15.48
C LYS A 244 9.46 25.54 15.91
N THR A 245 8.34 24.94 16.29
CA THR A 245 8.31 23.54 16.76
C THR A 245 8.00 22.59 15.61
N ILE A 246 8.78 21.51 15.53
CA ILE A 246 8.49 20.37 14.65
C ILE A 246 7.57 19.43 15.40
N VAL A 247 6.48 19.01 14.76
CA VAL A 247 5.61 17.95 15.26
C VAL A 247 6.27 16.61 14.91
N PRO A 248 6.76 15.85 15.89
CA PRO A 248 7.44 14.59 15.63
C PRO A 248 6.44 13.51 15.21
N CYS A 249 6.96 12.38 14.75
CA CYS A 249 6.13 11.18 14.67
C CYS A 249 5.57 10.82 16.05
N PRO A 250 4.33 10.30 16.14
CA PRO A 250 3.79 9.78 17.38
C PRO A 250 4.70 8.72 18.01
N LYS A 251 4.75 8.69 19.34
CA LYS A 251 5.54 7.71 20.07
C LYS A 251 4.95 6.32 19.89
N CYS A 252 5.81 5.32 19.78
CA CYS A 252 5.44 3.93 19.52
C CYS A 252 4.53 3.72 18.31
N SER A 253 4.70 4.47 17.22
CA SER A 253 3.89 4.27 16.02
C SER A 253 3.99 2.84 15.48
N CYS A 254 5.20 2.27 15.40
CA CYS A 254 5.42 0.95 14.81
C CYS A 254 5.77 -0.14 15.83
N ALA A 255 6.43 0.21 16.95
CA ALA A 255 6.68 -0.68 18.09
C ALA A 255 7.03 0.15 19.35
N CYS A 256 6.79 -0.39 20.54
CA CYS A 256 7.26 0.19 21.80
C CYS A 256 8.52 -0.50 22.33
N HIS A 257 9.40 0.26 23.01
CA HIS A 257 10.53 -0.33 23.73
C HIS A 257 10.03 -1.30 24.83
N GLY A 258 10.53 -2.54 24.81
CA GLY A 258 10.19 -3.56 25.80
C GLY A 258 9.16 -4.61 25.33
N GLU A 259 8.68 -4.52 24.09
CA GLU A 259 7.87 -5.56 23.44
C GLU A 259 8.75 -6.56 22.67
N ASP A 260 8.34 -7.82 22.59
CA ASP A 260 9.00 -8.84 21.79
C ASP A 260 9.03 -8.42 20.30
N GLY A 261 10.24 -8.28 19.75
CA GLY A 261 10.44 -7.81 18.36
C GLY A 261 10.77 -6.32 18.20
N ALA A 262 10.83 -5.54 19.29
CA ALA A 262 11.19 -4.11 19.27
C ALA A 262 12.70 -3.86 19.44
N GLU A 263 13.55 -4.71 18.87
CA GLU A 263 15.01 -4.51 18.89
C GLU A 263 15.41 -3.40 17.90
N CYS A 264 16.25 -2.48 18.35
CA CYS A 264 16.77 -1.39 17.52
C CYS A 264 18.26 -1.16 17.76
N VAL A 265 18.90 -0.55 16.77
CA VAL A 265 20.32 -0.21 16.82
C VAL A 265 20.46 1.26 17.22
N LYS A 266 21.23 1.51 18.29
CA LYS A 266 21.54 2.88 18.72
C LYS A 266 22.47 3.55 17.69
N PRO A 267 22.31 4.86 17.42
CA PRO A 267 23.19 5.59 16.52
C PRO A 267 24.66 5.40 16.90
N GLY A 268 25.52 5.11 15.91
CA GLY A 268 26.96 4.89 16.12
C GLY A 268 27.35 3.48 16.56
N LYS A 269 26.39 2.56 16.76
CA LYS A 269 26.68 1.13 16.92
C LYS A 269 26.46 0.40 15.59
N LEU A 270 27.29 -0.62 15.34
CA LEU A 270 27.10 -1.51 14.20
C LEU A 270 25.90 -2.44 14.47
N PRO A 271 25.04 -2.70 13.47
CA PRO A 271 24.01 -3.72 13.59
C PRO A 271 24.65 -5.09 13.85
N PRO A 272 24.04 -5.96 14.67
CA PRO A 272 24.52 -7.32 14.82
C PRO A 272 24.52 -8.01 13.45
N VAL A 273 25.63 -8.69 13.16
CA VAL A 273 25.97 -9.31 11.88
C VAL A 273 24.75 -10.02 11.26
N LEU A 274 24.36 -9.60 10.06
CA LEU A 274 23.29 -10.20 9.26
C LEU A 274 23.72 -11.58 8.76
N GLN A 275 23.50 -12.63 9.53
CA GLN A 275 23.35 -13.97 8.95
C GLN A 275 21.97 -14.00 8.28
N LEU A 276 21.92 -13.58 7.02
CA LEU A 276 20.75 -13.75 6.17
C LEU A 276 20.59 -15.25 5.92
N GLU A 277 19.69 -15.91 6.65
CA GLU A 277 19.18 -17.21 6.21
C GLU A 277 18.53 -17.03 4.83
N HIS A 278 18.90 -17.88 3.88
CA HIS A 278 18.72 -17.65 2.44
C HIS A 278 17.26 -17.65 1.95
N ASN A 279 16.28 -17.80 2.84
CA ASN A 279 14.89 -18.15 2.47
C ASN A 279 13.78 -17.33 3.15
N GLU A 280 14.09 -16.43 4.11
CA GLU A 280 13.08 -15.57 4.76
C GLU A 280 13.34 -14.07 4.50
N PRO A 281 12.29 -13.24 4.37
CA PRO A 281 12.47 -11.80 4.26
C PRO A 281 13.17 -11.30 5.54
N PRO A 282 14.30 -10.57 5.42
CA PRO A 282 15.04 -10.12 6.58
C PRO A 282 14.16 -9.27 7.49
N LYS A 283 14.10 -9.62 8.77
CA LYS A 283 13.41 -8.81 9.77
C LYS A 283 13.99 -7.40 9.77
N PRO A 284 13.14 -6.35 9.74
CA PRO A 284 13.63 -4.98 9.66
C PRO A 284 14.39 -4.63 10.94
N VAL A 285 15.68 -4.36 10.83
CA VAL A 285 16.49 -3.83 11.93
C VAL A 285 16.49 -2.31 11.81
N VAL A 286 15.87 -1.62 12.78
CA VAL A 286 15.66 -0.17 12.71
C VAL A 286 16.58 0.62 13.64
N GLN A 287 16.86 1.87 13.28
CA GLN A 287 17.52 2.82 14.16
C GLN A 287 16.60 3.21 15.32
N CYS A 288 17.14 3.16 16.55
CA CYS A 288 16.38 3.52 17.74
C CYS A 288 15.85 4.94 17.65
N SER A 289 14.54 5.07 17.83
CA SER A 289 13.79 6.33 17.84
C SER A 289 12.53 6.16 18.70
N ASP A 290 11.89 7.26 19.08
CA ASP A 290 10.66 7.21 19.89
C ASP A 290 9.49 6.50 19.20
N HIS A 291 9.49 6.44 17.86
CA HIS A 291 8.39 5.90 17.05
C HIS A 291 8.67 4.50 16.48
N MET A 292 9.94 4.07 16.44
CA MET A 292 10.39 2.74 16.00
C MET A 292 9.98 2.32 14.59
N CYS A 293 9.66 3.27 13.71
CA CYS A 293 9.25 2.99 12.34
C CYS A 293 10.45 2.90 11.39
N PRO A 294 10.49 1.92 10.47
CA PRO A 294 11.54 1.85 9.46
C PRO A 294 11.49 3.02 8.47
N ILE A 295 10.31 3.60 8.20
CA ILE A 295 10.18 4.76 7.33
C ILE A 295 9.64 5.97 8.09
N ARG A 296 10.27 7.13 7.86
CA ARG A 296 9.77 8.41 8.34
C ARG A 296 9.54 9.36 7.18
N VAL A 297 8.31 9.83 7.02
CA VAL A 297 7.96 10.88 6.06
C VAL A 297 7.90 12.22 6.80
N HIS A 298 8.66 13.19 6.33
CA HIS A 298 8.63 14.56 6.85
C HIS A 298 7.98 15.49 5.84
N TRP A 299 6.90 16.17 6.26
CA TRP A 299 6.21 17.17 5.47
C TRP A 299 6.51 18.56 6.03
N HIS A 300 7.17 19.38 5.22
CA HIS A 300 7.57 20.72 5.60
C HIS A 300 6.92 21.77 4.69
N VAL A 301 6.07 22.62 5.26
CA VAL A 301 5.57 23.82 4.56
C VAL A 301 6.69 24.86 4.56
N LYS A 302 7.37 24.99 3.42
CA LYS A 302 8.62 25.76 3.30
C LYS A 302 8.36 27.25 3.18
N LEU A 303 7.48 27.66 2.27
CA LEU A 303 7.21 29.06 1.97
C LEU A 303 5.80 29.23 1.40
N SER A 304 5.23 30.42 1.56
CA SER A 304 3.95 30.81 0.95
C SER A 304 4.09 32.15 0.24
N TYR A 305 3.95 32.15 -1.09
CA TYR A 305 3.98 33.34 -1.96
C TYR A 305 2.55 33.91 -2.15
N THR A 306 2.40 34.94 -2.98
CA THR A 306 1.07 35.51 -3.30
C THR A 306 0.16 34.51 -4.01
N GLN A 307 0.64 33.88 -5.08
CA GLN A 307 -0.14 32.94 -5.92
C GLN A 307 0.17 31.47 -5.66
N TYR A 308 1.31 31.16 -5.04
CA TYR A 308 1.79 29.78 -4.88
C TYR A 308 2.22 29.51 -3.45
N TRP A 309 2.33 28.23 -3.10
CA TRP A 309 2.98 27.79 -1.87
C TRP A 309 3.84 26.57 -2.15
N ARG A 310 4.90 26.43 -1.36
CA ARG A 310 5.95 25.44 -1.57
C ARG A 310 6.03 24.51 -0.38
N VAL A 311 6.00 23.22 -0.68
CA VAL A 311 6.16 22.13 0.29
C VAL A 311 7.43 21.37 -0.04
N LYS A 312 8.16 20.96 1.00
CA LYS A 312 9.25 20.00 0.91
C LYS A 312 8.83 18.70 1.58
N ILE A 313 8.98 17.59 0.89
CA ILE A 313 8.75 16.25 1.45
C ILE A 313 10.11 15.56 1.55
N THR A 314 10.35 14.87 2.66
CA THR A 314 11.58 14.10 2.88
C THR A 314 11.21 12.73 3.41
N VAL A 315 11.52 11.68 2.67
CA VAL A 315 11.33 10.29 3.09
C VAL A 315 12.67 9.76 3.56
N THR A 316 12.74 9.33 4.82
CA THR A 316 13.96 8.80 5.46
C THR A 316 13.79 7.32 5.74
N ASN A 317 14.79 6.53 5.36
CA ASN A 317 14.87 5.12 5.69
C ASN A 317 15.73 4.89 6.95
N LEU A 318 15.07 4.44 7.99
CA LEU A 318 15.65 4.10 9.30
C LEU A 318 15.90 2.58 9.44
N ASN A 319 15.76 1.81 8.36
CA ASN A 319 16.09 0.38 8.31
C ASN A 319 17.55 0.17 7.87
N TYR A 320 18.29 -0.68 8.58
CA TYR A 320 19.68 -1.03 8.30
C TYR A 320 19.87 -2.16 7.27
N VAL A 321 18.80 -2.90 6.97
CA VAL A 321 18.86 -4.15 6.18
C VAL A 321 18.11 -4.05 4.87
N LYS A 322 17.06 -3.22 4.84
CA LYS A 322 16.14 -3.12 3.71
C LYS A 322 16.36 -1.83 2.92
N ASN A 323 16.60 -2.00 1.62
CA ASN A 323 16.46 -0.96 0.61
C ASN A 323 15.04 -1.03 0.00
N TYR A 324 14.47 0.10 -0.36
CA TYR A 324 13.18 0.16 -1.04
C TYR A 324 13.39 0.60 -2.49
N SER A 325 13.31 -0.35 -3.40
CA SER A 325 13.33 -0.13 -4.86
C SER A 325 11.94 0.18 -5.38
N GLU A 326 11.81 1.03 -6.39
CA GLU A 326 10.52 1.40 -7.00
C GLU A 326 9.51 1.97 -5.99
N TRP A 327 10.03 2.58 -4.93
CA TRP A 327 9.21 3.14 -3.85
C TRP A 327 8.23 4.18 -4.39
N ASN A 328 7.07 4.26 -3.73
CA ASN A 328 6.10 5.32 -3.93
C ASN A 328 5.59 5.88 -2.62
N LEU A 329 5.11 7.11 -2.73
CA LEU A 329 4.44 7.86 -1.69
C LEU A 329 3.12 8.36 -2.27
N VAL A 330 2.00 7.94 -1.70
CA VAL A 330 0.69 8.48 -2.05
C VAL A 330 0.25 9.44 -0.95
N VAL A 331 -0.19 10.61 -1.37
CA VAL A 331 -0.61 11.69 -0.48
C VAL A 331 -2.04 12.06 -0.82
N LEU A 332 -2.90 12.09 0.20
CA LEU A 332 -4.25 12.64 0.12
C LEU A 332 -4.23 14.08 0.68
N HIS A 333 -4.42 15.05 -0.19
CA HIS A 333 -4.51 16.46 0.17
C HIS A 333 -5.36 17.25 -0.86
N PRO A 334 -6.37 18.03 -0.43
CA PRO A 334 -7.29 18.77 -1.31
C PRO A 334 -6.68 19.73 -2.36
N ASN A 335 -5.37 19.95 -2.32
CA ASN A 335 -4.65 20.89 -3.19
C ASN A 335 -3.79 20.18 -4.21
N LEU A 336 -3.73 18.85 -4.18
CA LEU A 336 -3.01 18.10 -5.20
C LEU A 336 -3.63 18.27 -6.59
N ARG A 337 -4.91 18.69 -6.67
CA ARG A 337 -5.55 19.17 -7.89
C ARG A 337 -4.93 20.43 -8.50
N SER A 338 -4.17 21.19 -7.72
CA SER A 338 -3.56 22.47 -8.11
C SER A 338 -2.03 22.41 -8.07
N VAL A 339 -1.44 21.22 -8.23
CA VAL A 339 0.00 21.03 -8.36
C VAL A 339 0.46 21.65 -9.67
N THR A 340 1.43 22.57 -9.58
CA THR A 340 2.03 23.20 -10.76
C THR A 340 3.34 22.56 -11.15
N GLN A 341 4.15 22.17 -10.15
CA GLN A 341 5.45 21.56 -10.40
C GLN A 341 5.87 20.68 -9.23
N VAL A 342 6.44 19.53 -9.56
CA VAL A 342 7.12 18.64 -8.62
C VAL A 342 8.58 18.54 -9.03
N PHE A 343 9.49 18.68 -8.07
CA PHE A 343 10.93 18.65 -8.28
C PHE A 343 11.50 17.34 -7.75
N SER A 344 12.48 16.77 -8.46
CA SER A 344 13.26 15.60 -8.04
C SER A 344 12.51 14.27 -7.90
N PHE A 345 11.17 14.24 -7.91
CA PHE A 345 10.33 13.03 -7.99
C PHE A 345 9.46 13.07 -9.25
N ASN A 346 9.03 11.90 -9.71
CA ASN A 346 7.91 11.79 -10.63
C ASN A 346 6.58 12.00 -9.88
N TYR A 347 5.57 12.54 -10.57
CA TYR A 347 4.25 12.79 -10.01
C TYR A 347 3.15 12.34 -10.97
N LYS A 348 2.16 11.63 -10.44
CA LYS A 348 0.91 11.34 -11.15
C LYS A 348 -0.30 11.58 -10.22
N PRO A 349 -1.31 12.34 -10.65
CA PRO A 349 -2.56 12.42 -9.91
C PRO A 349 -3.29 11.07 -9.96
N LEU A 350 -3.90 10.68 -8.85
CA LEU A 350 -4.75 9.49 -8.75
C LEU A 350 -6.20 9.95 -8.76
N ASN A 351 -6.81 9.98 -9.94
CA ASN A 351 -8.20 10.36 -10.14
C ASN A 351 -9.09 9.12 -10.04
N VAL A 352 -9.20 8.58 -8.83
CA VAL A 352 -9.97 7.35 -8.54
C VAL A 352 -11.45 7.57 -8.77
N TYR A 353 -11.93 8.79 -8.48
CA TYR A 353 -13.28 9.24 -8.73
C TYR A 353 -13.23 10.34 -9.78
N ASP A 354 -14.08 10.29 -10.79
CA ASP A 354 -14.08 11.22 -11.94
C ASP A 354 -14.08 12.72 -11.56
N ASN A 355 -14.51 13.05 -10.34
CA ASN A 355 -14.66 14.42 -9.84
C ASN A 355 -13.68 14.80 -8.71
N ILE A 356 -12.81 13.88 -8.23
CA ILE A 356 -11.96 14.12 -7.06
C ILE A 356 -10.49 13.84 -7.41
N ASN A 357 -9.71 14.92 -7.53
CA ASN A 357 -8.28 14.88 -7.85
C ASN A 357 -7.44 15.36 -6.65
N ASP A 358 -7.81 14.94 -5.44
CA ASP A 358 -7.14 15.33 -4.20
C ASP A 358 -6.03 14.36 -3.78
N THR A 359 -5.77 13.35 -4.60
CA THR A 359 -4.77 12.32 -4.32
C THR A 359 -3.66 12.36 -5.37
N GLY A 360 -2.41 12.32 -4.92
CA GLY A 360 -1.25 12.35 -5.78
C GLY A 360 -0.25 11.27 -5.39
N MET A 361 0.26 10.56 -6.40
CA MET A 361 1.33 9.58 -6.27
C MET A 361 2.67 10.20 -6.67
N PHE A 362 3.65 10.05 -5.79
CA PHE A 362 5.03 10.43 -5.99
C PHE A 362 5.89 9.17 -6.02
N TYR A 363 6.88 9.12 -6.91
CA TYR A 363 7.77 7.98 -7.02
C TYR A 363 9.14 8.40 -7.55
N GLY A 364 10.14 7.54 -7.34
CA GLY A 364 11.51 7.79 -7.76
C GLY A 364 11.66 7.94 -9.27
N ILE A 365 12.70 8.68 -9.67
CA ILE A 365 13.20 8.80 -11.03
C ILE A 365 14.24 7.72 -11.24
N GLN A 366 14.08 6.94 -12.31
CA GLN A 366 14.96 5.83 -12.66
C GLN A 366 16.42 6.29 -12.73
N TYR A 367 17.33 5.50 -12.17
CA TYR A 367 18.77 5.79 -12.10
C TYR A 367 19.17 7.05 -11.29
N TYR A 368 18.25 7.67 -10.57
CA TYR A 368 18.53 8.84 -9.74
C TYR A 368 18.16 8.59 -8.27
N ASN A 369 16.89 8.30 -8.01
CA ASN A 369 16.38 8.06 -6.67
C ASN A 369 15.25 7.02 -6.67
N ASP A 370 15.27 6.10 -7.63
CA ASP A 370 14.41 4.92 -7.73
C ASP A 370 14.70 3.87 -6.66
N VAL A 371 15.81 4.01 -5.92
CA VAL A 371 16.14 3.18 -4.76
C VAL A 371 16.34 4.08 -3.55
N LEU A 372 15.50 3.89 -2.52
CA LEU A 372 15.70 4.48 -1.20
C LEU A 372 16.60 3.54 -0.39
N LEU A 373 17.86 3.93 -0.26
CA LEU A 373 18.89 3.16 0.43
C LEU A 373 18.61 3.07 1.93
N GLN A 374 19.19 2.05 2.56
CA GLN A 374 19.22 1.84 4.00
C GLN A 374 19.79 3.04 4.77
N THR A 375 19.63 3.01 6.09
CA THR A 375 20.11 4.06 7.00
C THR A 375 21.56 4.45 6.76
N GLY A 376 21.81 5.76 6.62
CA GLY A 376 23.11 6.34 6.35
C GLY A 376 22.97 7.76 5.79
N GLU A 377 24.08 8.35 5.33
CA GLU A 377 24.08 9.71 4.74
C GLU A 377 23.16 9.83 3.52
N SER A 378 23.08 8.77 2.71
CA SER A 378 22.21 8.66 1.53
C SER A 378 20.87 7.97 1.82
N GLY A 379 20.52 7.72 3.08
CA GLY A 379 19.30 7.02 3.50
C GLY A 379 18.04 7.89 3.47
N ASN A 380 17.99 8.91 2.60
CA ASN A 380 16.80 9.74 2.43
C ASN A 380 16.63 10.23 0.98
N VAL A 381 15.38 10.45 0.60
CA VAL A 381 15.00 11.08 -0.67
C VAL A 381 14.15 12.32 -0.39
N GLN A 382 14.32 13.35 -1.20
CA GLN A 382 13.67 14.64 -0.98
C GLN A 382 13.07 15.16 -2.28
N THR A 383 11.92 15.81 -2.15
CA THR A 383 11.25 16.53 -3.22
C THR A 383 10.77 17.87 -2.70
N GLU A 384 10.62 18.81 -3.62
CA GLU A 384 9.82 20.00 -3.40
C GLU A 384 8.67 19.99 -4.38
N MET A 385 7.53 20.56 -3.98
CA MET A 385 6.41 20.80 -4.88
C MET A 385 5.87 22.21 -4.71
N LEU A 386 5.42 22.76 -5.84
CA LEU A 386 4.77 24.04 -5.93
C LEU A 386 3.29 23.80 -6.22
N LEU A 387 2.43 24.46 -5.44
CA LEU A 387 0.99 24.37 -5.57
C LEU A 387 0.42 25.77 -5.77
N HIS A 388 -0.49 25.91 -6.72
CA HIS A 388 -1.23 27.15 -6.93
C HIS A 388 -2.26 27.34 -5.81
N LYS A 389 -2.43 28.58 -5.35
CA LYS A 389 -3.44 28.96 -4.36
C LYS A 389 -4.77 29.19 -5.07
N ASP A 390 -5.63 28.18 -5.04
CA ASP A 390 -7.01 28.35 -5.48
C ASP A 390 -7.81 29.17 -4.44
N PRO A 391 -8.41 30.31 -4.82
CA PRO A 391 -9.20 31.15 -3.91
C PRO A 391 -10.37 30.41 -3.24
N GLY A 392 -10.94 29.38 -3.87
CA GLY A 392 -12.07 28.62 -3.34
C GLY A 392 -11.68 27.52 -2.34
N ILE A 393 -10.39 27.25 -2.18
CA ILE A 393 -9.87 26.13 -1.38
C ILE A 393 -8.84 26.60 -0.37
N PHE A 394 -7.98 27.53 -0.77
CA PHE A 394 -6.80 27.93 -0.02
C PHE A 394 -7.17 28.64 1.27
N THR A 395 -6.78 28.05 2.40
CA THR A 395 -6.92 28.64 3.72
C THR A 395 -5.74 28.25 4.60
N PHE A 396 -5.39 29.12 5.55
CA PHE A 396 -4.42 28.77 6.58
C PHE A 396 -5.07 28.23 7.87
N LYS A 397 -6.40 28.12 7.90
CA LYS A 397 -7.14 27.62 9.06
C LYS A 397 -7.04 26.10 9.17
N GLU A 398 -7.20 25.59 10.40
CA GLU A 398 -7.46 24.16 10.68
C GLU A 398 -6.44 23.16 10.10
N GLY A 399 -5.16 23.52 10.07
CA GLY A 399 -4.11 22.59 9.63
C GLY A 399 -4.18 22.24 8.14
N TRP A 400 -4.83 23.08 7.34
CA TRP A 400 -5.09 22.86 5.92
C TRP A 400 -3.84 22.61 5.04
N ALA A 401 -2.68 23.16 5.43
CA ALA A 401 -1.43 23.00 4.68
C ALA A 401 -0.79 21.61 4.84
N PHE A 402 -1.42 20.72 5.60
CA PHE A 402 -0.94 19.40 5.93
C PHE A 402 -1.83 18.32 5.30
N PRO A 403 -1.24 17.17 4.92
CA PRO A 403 -1.98 16.11 4.27
C PRO A 403 -2.94 15.44 5.25
N ARG A 404 -4.02 14.88 4.71
CA ARG A 404 -5.02 14.14 5.48
C ARG A 404 -4.58 12.70 5.70
N LYS A 405 -3.91 12.11 4.71
CA LYS A 405 -3.41 10.74 4.73
C LYS A 405 -2.14 10.65 3.88
N ILE A 406 -1.20 9.82 4.33
CA ILE A 406 0.01 9.46 3.59
C ILE A 406 0.13 7.93 3.63
N THR A 407 0.43 7.33 2.48
CA THR A 407 0.82 5.92 2.40
C THR A 407 2.18 5.78 1.74
N PHE A 408 3.02 4.87 2.23
CA PHE A 408 4.32 4.55 1.65
C PHE A 408 4.31 3.09 1.18
N ASN A 409 4.62 2.84 -0.11
CA ASN A 409 4.50 1.52 -0.76
C ASN A 409 3.14 0.85 -0.50
N GLY A 410 2.10 1.68 -0.41
CA GLY A 410 0.73 1.30 -0.08
C GLY A 410 0.42 1.06 1.40
N GLU A 411 1.39 1.03 2.30
CA GLU A 411 1.11 0.92 3.73
C GLU A 411 0.77 2.30 4.32
N GLU A 412 -0.27 2.38 5.15
CA GLU A 412 -0.72 3.63 5.74
C GLU A 412 0.21 4.09 6.85
N CYS A 413 0.67 5.34 6.77
CA CYS A 413 1.56 5.91 7.77
C CYS A 413 0.78 6.53 8.93
N VAL A 414 1.32 6.37 10.14
CA VAL A 414 0.73 6.99 11.34
C VAL A 414 0.93 8.51 11.29
N MET A 415 -0.18 9.24 11.19
CA MET A 415 -0.24 10.70 11.22
C MET A 415 -0.25 11.24 12.67
N PRO A 416 0.37 12.40 12.95
CA PRO A 416 0.16 13.10 14.21
C PRO A 416 -1.30 13.50 14.43
N SER A 417 -1.68 13.81 15.68
CA SER A 417 -3.01 14.35 15.96
C SER A 417 -3.19 15.71 15.24
N PRO A 418 -4.34 15.97 14.59
CA PRO A 418 -4.64 17.28 14.00
C PRO A 418 -4.53 18.45 14.99
N ASP A 419 -4.67 18.18 16.30
CA ASP A 419 -4.51 19.19 17.34
C ASP A 419 -3.07 19.68 17.48
N ASP A 420 -2.11 18.83 17.18
CA ASP A 420 -0.68 19.13 17.30
C ASP A 420 -0.13 19.84 16.06
N TYR A 421 -0.90 19.89 14.96
CA TYR A 421 -0.43 20.43 13.68
C TYR A 421 0.10 21.85 13.83
N PRO A 422 1.18 22.25 13.12
CA PRO A 422 1.69 23.60 13.21
C PRO A 422 0.60 24.63 12.85
N ARG A 423 0.20 25.45 13.82
CA ARG A 423 -0.80 26.51 13.60
C ARG A 423 -0.10 27.85 13.38
N LEU A 424 -0.75 28.72 12.62
CA LEU A 424 -0.33 30.13 12.57
C LEU A 424 -0.43 30.72 13.99
N PRO A 425 0.54 31.56 14.40
CA PRO A 425 0.44 32.25 15.66
C PRO A 425 -0.85 33.07 15.68
N ASN A 426 -1.74 32.75 16.62
CA ASN A 426 -3.00 33.46 16.83
C ASN A 426 -2.71 34.74 17.62
N THR A 427 -1.77 35.56 17.17
CA THR A 427 -1.43 36.82 17.82
C THR A 427 -2.26 37.94 17.24
N ALA A 428 -3.53 38.01 17.64
CA ALA A 428 -4.13 39.32 17.87
C ALA A 428 -3.57 39.84 19.20
N ARG A 429 -2.28 40.22 19.23
CA ARG A 429 -1.81 41.12 20.28
C ARG A 429 -2.36 42.48 19.89
N PHE A 430 -3.60 42.76 20.29
CA PHE A 430 -3.97 44.15 20.50
C PHE A 430 -3.01 44.64 21.58
N ASP A 431 -2.01 45.42 21.20
CA ASP A 431 -1.20 46.16 22.16
C ASP A 431 -2.13 47.06 22.95
N ALA A 432 -2.63 46.54 24.07
CA ALA A 432 -3.44 47.27 25.04
C ALA A 432 -2.66 48.49 25.59
N GLN A 433 -1.34 48.54 25.39
CA GLN A 433 -0.51 49.71 25.66
C GLN A 433 -0.86 50.93 24.79
N ALA A 434 -1.28 50.75 23.53
CA ALA A 434 -1.67 51.88 22.67
C ALA A 434 -3.04 52.45 23.09
N ALA A 435 -4.01 51.59 23.43
CA ALA A 435 -5.32 52.03 23.90
C ALA A 435 -5.25 52.73 25.27
N SER A 436 -4.39 52.24 26.19
CA SER A 436 -4.16 52.90 27.48
C SER A 436 -3.55 54.29 27.34
N SER A 437 -2.60 54.47 26.41
CA SER A 437 -1.94 55.76 26.17
C SER A 437 -2.91 56.81 25.59
N ILE A 438 -3.83 56.40 24.71
CA ILE A 438 -4.84 57.29 24.12
C ILE A 438 -5.88 57.72 25.16
N ILE A 439 -6.31 56.81 26.04
CA ILE A 439 -7.26 57.12 27.12
C ILE A 439 -6.64 58.09 28.14
N ILE A 440 -5.37 57.89 28.49
CA ILE A 440 -4.64 58.80 29.39
C ILE A 440 -4.46 60.19 28.75
N LEU A 441 -4.14 60.26 27.46
CA LEU A 441 -4.03 61.54 26.73
C LEU A 441 -5.36 62.30 26.69
N LEU A 442 -6.47 61.58 26.44
CA LEU A 442 -7.82 62.16 26.45
C LEU A 442 -8.24 62.65 27.83
N LEU A 443 -7.92 61.91 28.90
CA LEU A 443 -8.17 62.32 30.29
C LEU A 443 -7.36 63.57 30.67
N VAL A 444 -6.10 63.67 30.27
CA VAL A 444 -5.27 64.86 30.50
C VAL A 444 -5.83 66.07 29.75
N LEU A 445 -6.26 65.91 28.50
CA LEU A 445 -6.89 66.99 27.72
C LEU A 445 -8.19 67.48 28.37
N LEU A 446 -9.06 66.57 28.81
CA LEU A 446 -10.29 66.91 29.53
C LEU A 446 -10.01 67.70 30.82
N LEU A 447 -9.03 67.26 31.62
CA LEU A 447 -8.62 67.96 32.84
C LEU A 447 -8.07 69.37 32.56
N THR A 448 -7.29 69.55 31.49
CA THR A 448 -6.80 70.88 31.13
C THR A 448 -7.90 71.84 30.71
N VAL A 449 -8.92 71.37 29.98
CA VAL A 449 -10.05 72.21 29.55
C VAL A 449 -10.91 72.65 30.74
N THR A 450 -11.09 71.79 31.75
CA THR A 450 -11.84 72.15 32.97
C THR A 450 -11.14 73.12 33.91
N VAL A 451 -9.81 73.26 33.82
CA VAL A 451 -9.03 74.19 34.66
C VAL A 451 -8.87 75.57 33.99
N LEU A 452 -9.07 75.63 32.67
CA LEU A 452 -9.02 76.85 31.86
C LEU A 452 -10.41 77.49 31.60
N SER A 453 -11.49 76.83 32.05
CA SER A 453 -12.86 77.37 32.10
C SER A 453 -13.18 77.81 33.52
#